data_AF-W1XMV4-F1
#
_entry.id   AF-W1XMV4-F1
#
_cell.length_a   1.000
_cell.length_b   1.000
_cell.length_c   1.000
_cell.angle_alpha   90.00
_cell.angle_beta   90.00
_cell.angle_gamma   90.00
#
_symmetry.space_group_name_H-M   'P 1'
#
loop_
_entity.id
_entity.type
_entity.pdbx_description
1 polymer ?
#
loop_
_entity_poly.entity_id
_entity_poly.type
_entity_poly.pdbx_seq_one_letter_code
_entity_poly.pdbx_strand_id
1 'polypeptide(L)'
;KEAKRWAKSKGIRFLAFEEGYLRPQFITVEEGGVNAYSSLPRDPDFYRKLPDMPAPHVENLKPSTMKRIGHAMWYYLMGWHYR
;
A
#
# COMPACT_ATOMS: atom_id res chain seq x y z
N LYS A 1 -13.55 -3.89 2.03
CA LYS A 1 -14.28 -4.32 3.24
C LYS A 1 -14.67 -5.79 3.19
N GLU A 2 -15.25 -6.27 2.09
CA GLU A 2 -15.63 -7.69 1.94
C GLU A 2 -14.44 -8.66 1.98
N ALA A 3 -13.32 -8.35 1.32
CA ALA A 3 -12.11 -9.16 1.39
C ALA A 3 -11.60 -9.34 2.84
N LYS A 4 -11.63 -8.28 3.66
CA LYS A 4 -11.28 -8.33 5.08
C LYS A 4 -12.21 -9.25 5.87
N ARG A 5 -13.53 -9.16 5.64
CA ARG A 5 -14.54 -10.00 6.30
C ARG A 5 -14.35 -11.47 5.95
N TRP A 6 -14.14 -11.76 4.67
CA TRP A 6 -13.88 -13.12 4.18
C TRP A 6 -12.57 -13.69 4.74
N ALA A 7 -11.48 -12.92 4.71
CA ALA A 7 -10.21 -13.35 5.27
C ALA A 7 -10.33 -13.68 6.77
N LYS A 8 -11.04 -12.82 7.52
CA LYS A 8 -11.32 -13.05 8.94
C LYS A 8 -12.11 -14.33 9.19
N SER A 9 -13.14 -14.64 8.39
CA SER A 9 -13.93 -15.88 8.55
C SER A 9 -13.13 -17.15 8.24
N LYS A 10 -12.02 -17.02 7.49
CA LYS A 10 -11.09 -18.10 7.18
C LYS A 10 -9.88 -18.16 8.11
N GLY A 11 -9.78 -17.27 9.12
CA GLY A 11 -8.61 -17.18 9.99
C GLY A 11 -7.33 -16.74 9.25
N ILE A 12 -7.48 -16.08 8.10
CA ILE A 12 -6.37 -15.62 7.26
C ILE A 12 -6.00 -14.19 7.67
N ARG A 13 -4.70 -13.94 7.83
CA ARG A 13 -4.17 -12.61 8.11
C ARG A 13 -4.44 -11.66 6.95
N PHE A 14 -5.04 -10.51 7.23
CA PHE A 14 -5.42 -9.52 6.22
C PHE A 14 -4.47 -8.32 6.27
N LEU A 15 -3.73 -8.10 5.18
CA LEU A 15 -2.87 -6.93 4.98
C LEU A 15 -3.49 -6.03 3.92
N ALA A 16 -3.55 -4.73 4.19
CA ALA A 16 -3.93 -3.71 3.24
C ALA A 16 -2.68 -2.95 2.81
N PHE A 17 -2.53 -2.73 1.51
CA PHE A 17 -1.48 -1.87 0.96
C PHE A 17 -2.11 -0.70 0.20
N GLU A 18 -1.49 0.47 0.31
CA GLU A 18 -1.89 1.70 -0.41
C GLU A 18 -0.64 2.55 -0.70
N GLU A 19 -0.82 3.61 -1.47
CA GLU A 19 0.21 4.64 -1.62
C GLU A 19 0.63 5.21 -0.25
N GLY A 20 1.94 5.40 -0.05
CA GLY A 20 2.51 5.78 1.23
C GLY A 20 2.02 7.13 1.76
N TYR A 21 2.04 7.26 3.10
CA TYR A 21 1.74 8.52 3.79
C TYR A 21 2.75 9.62 3.47
N LEU A 22 4.02 9.25 3.31
CA LEU A 22 5.09 10.12 2.85
C LEU A 22 5.28 9.93 1.35
N ARG A 23 5.44 11.02 0.61
CA ARG A 23 5.57 10.99 -0.85
C ARG A 23 6.77 11.83 -1.29
N PRO A 24 7.41 11.46 -2.42
CA PRO A 24 7.15 10.28 -3.27
C PRO A 24 7.87 9.01 -2.74
N GLN A 25 7.62 7.85 -3.35
CA GLN A 25 8.40 6.59 -3.21
C GLN A 25 8.12 5.68 -2.01
N PHE A 26 7.06 5.89 -1.25
CA PHE A 26 6.65 4.97 -0.18
C PHE A 26 5.34 4.26 -0.50
N ILE A 27 5.21 3.05 0.03
CA ILE A 27 3.97 2.26 0.06
C ILE A 27 3.71 1.92 1.52
N THR A 28 2.47 2.09 1.96
CA THR A 28 2.06 1.69 3.30
C THR A 28 1.52 0.26 3.22
N VAL A 29 1.96 -0.61 4.14
CA VAL A 29 1.42 -1.97 4.31
C VAL A 29 1.08 -2.16 5.78
N GLU A 30 -0.21 -2.33 6.09
CA GLU A 30 -0.70 -2.45 7.46
C GLU A 30 -1.68 -3.61 7.62
N GLU A 31 -1.72 -4.17 8.83
CA GLU A 31 -2.70 -5.19 9.19
C GLU A 31 -4.06 -4.57 9.46
N GLY A 32 -5.12 -5.18 8.90
CA GLY A 32 -6.49 -4.79 9.17
C GLY A 32 -6.97 -3.54 8.43
N GLY A 33 -6.10 -2.64 7.98
CA GLY A 33 -6.46 -1.48 7.18
C GLY A 33 -5.43 -0.36 7.22
N VAL A 34 -5.54 0.57 6.29
CA VAL A 34 -4.71 1.77 6.16
C VAL A 34 -5.57 3.04 6.22
N ASN A 35 -4.94 4.22 6.26
CA ASN A 35 -5.60 5.52 6.31
C ASN A 35 -6.57 5.62 7.50
N ALA A 36 -7.86 5.87 7.24
CA ALA A 36 -8.88 5.96 8.29
C ALA A 36 -8.99 4.69 9.16
N TYR A 37 -8.59 3.54 8.62
CA TYR A 37 -8.62 2.22 9.27
C TYR A 37 -7.24 1.76 9.77
N SER A 38 -6.22 2.63 9.72
CA SER A 38 -4.89 2.36 10.27
C SER A 38 -4.95 2.22 11.79
N SER A 39 -4.08 1.35 12.33
CA SER A 39 -3.88 1.21 13.78
C SER A 39 -2.85 2.20 14.35
N LEU A 40 -2.32 3.10 13.52
CA LEU A 40 -1.37 4.12 13.96
C LEU A 40 -2.02 5.08 14.99
N PRO A 41 -1.25 5.52 16.00
CA PRO A 41 -1.74 6.49 16.98
C PRO A 41 -2.25 7.76 16.29
N ARG A 42 -3.46 8.21 16.66
CA ARG A 42 -4.06 9.42 16.07
C ARG A 42 -3.65 10.70 16.81
N ASP A 43 -3.12 10.54 18.02
CA ASP A 43 -2.65 11.64 18.85
C ASP A 43 -1.32 12.19 18.30
N PRO A 44 -1.26 13.46 17.87
CA PRO A 44 -0.02 14.08 17.40
C PRO A 44 1.08 14.11 18.47
N ASP A 45 0.73 14.18 19.75
CA ASP A 45 1.73 14.24 20.84
C ASP A 45 2.50 12.94 21.01
N PHE A 46 1.93 11.81 20.56
CA PHE A 46 2.66 10.55 20.47
C PHE A 46 3.91 10.72 19.59
N TYR A 47 3.75 11.32 18.40
CA TYR A 47 4.84 11.46 17.44
C TYR A 47 5.87 12.51 17.86
N ARG A 48 5.43 13.61 18.50
CA ARG A 48 6.33 14.67 18.99
C ARG A 48 7.29 14.21 20.09
N LYS A 49 6.91 13.17 20.83
CA LYS A 49 7.70 12.58 21.92
C LYS A 49 8.69 11.52 21.41
N LEU A 50 8.61 11.13 20.14
CA LEU A 50 9.57 10.19 19.56
C LEU A 50 10.95 10.86 19.45
N PRO A 51 12.04 10.10 19.66
CA PRO A 51 13.38 10.61 19.44
C PRO A 51 13.57 10.96 17.96
N ASP A 52 14.43 11.95 17.68
CA ASP A 52 14.84 12.24 16.31
C ASP A 52 15.50 11.02 15.68
N MET A 53 15.03 10.65 14.48
CA MET A 53 15.59 9.58 13.69
C MET A 53 16.19 10.16 12.40
N PRO A 54 17.33 9.64 11.93
CA PRO A 54 17.87 10.05 10.64
C PRO A 54 16.86 9.72 9.54
N ALA A 55 16.67 10.65 8.60
CA ALA A 55 15.81 10.42 7.46
C ALA A 55 16.36 9.24 6.63
N PRO A 56 15.51 8.26 6.25
CA PRO A 56 15.96 7.16 5.43
C PRO A 56 16.44 7.67 4.07
N HIS A 57 17.48 7.05 3.52
CA HIS A 57 17.89 7.31 2.14
C HIS A 57 16.82 6.76 1.20
N VAL A 58 16.24 7.64 0.37
CA VAL A 58 15.19 7.26 -0.58
C VAL A 58 15.78 7.28 -1.99
N GLU A 59 15.75 6.13 -2.65
CA GLU A 59 16.15 6.02 -4.04
C GLU A 59 15.04 6.50 -4.98
N ASN A 60 15.39 7.41 -5.89
CA ASN A 60 14.47 7.90 -6.90
C ASN A 60 14.16 6.83 -7.94
N LEU A 61 12.98 6.23 -7.84
CA LEU A 61 12.45 5.32 -8.83
C LEU A 61 12.07 6.07 -10.11
N LYS A 62 12.71 5.70 -11.23
CA LYS A 62 12.35 6.24 -12.56
C LYS A 62 11.12 5.50 -13.10
N PRO A 63 10.05 6.20 -13.51
CA PRO A 63 8.89 5.56 -14.10
C PRO A 63 9.27 4.90 -15.44
N SER A 64 8.78 3.69 -15.68
CA SER A 64 9.01 2.95 -16.93
C SER A 64 7.73 2.89 -17.77
N THR A 65 7.45 3.97 -18.51
CA THR A 65 6.23 4.13 -19.30
C THR A 65 5.99 2.97 -20.26
N MET A 66 7.02 2.50 -20.97
CA MET A 66 6.88 1.40 -21.92
C MET A 66 6.51 0.07 -21.25
N LYS A 67 7.09 -0.22 -20.08
CA LYS A 67 6.70 -1.41 -19.29
C LYS A 67 5.24 -1.32 -18.88
N ARG A 68 4.79 -0.15 -18.39
CA ARG A 68 3.38 0.07 -17.99
C ARG A 68 2.41 -0.17 -19.15
N ILE A 69 2.73 0.34 -20.34
CA ILE A 69 1.93 0.11 -21.55
C ILE A 69 1.86 -1.38 -21.86
N GLY A 70 3.00 -2.08 -21.90
CA GLY A 70 3.05 -3.52 -22.16
C GLY A 70 2.23 -4.34 -21.16
N HIS A 71 2.36 -4.06 -19.87
CA HIS A 71 1.57 -4.72 -18.83
C HIS A 71 0.06 -4.47 -18.98
N ALA A 72 -0.35 -3.23 -19.30
CA ALA A 72 -1.75 -2.91 -19.52
C ALA A 72 -2.32 -3.64 -20.74
N MET A 73 -1.60 -3.64 -21.87
CA MET A 73 -2.00 -4.38 -23.07
C MET A 73 -2.17 -5.87 -22.76
N TRP A 74 -1.21 -6.49 -22.07
CA TRP A 74 -1.29 -7.89 -21.68
C TRP A 74 -2.51 -8.19 -20.80
N TYR A 75 -2.74 -7.36 -19.78
CA TYR A 75 -3.89 -7.51 -18.88
C TYR A 75 -5.22 -7.50 -19.65
N TYR A 76 -5.40 -6.55 -20.58
CA TYR A 76 -6.62 -6.47 -21.38
C TYR A 76 -6.76 -7.60 -22.40
N LEU A 77 -5.66 -8.05 -23.02
CA LEU A 77 -5.67 -9.21 -23.92
C LEU A 77 -6.07 -10.48 -23.18
N MET A 78 -5.50 -10.73 -22.00
CA MET A 78 -5.89 -11.87 -21.17
C MET A 78 -7.36 -11.74 -20.72
N GLY A 79 -7.78 -10.56 -20.26
CA GLY A 79 -9.18 -10.32 -19.88
C GLY A 79 -10.17 -10.52 -21.02
N TRP A 80 -9.78 -10.25 -22.27
CA TRP A 80 -10.57 -10.57 -23.46
C TRP A 80 -10.62 -12.08 -23.72
N HIS A 81 -9.48 -12.76 -23.61
CA HIS A 81 -9.39 -14.20 -23.89
C HIS A 81 -10.14 -15.07 -22.87
N TYR A 82 -10.19 -14.65 -21.60
CA TYR A 82 -10.87 -15.36 -20.51
C TYR A 82 -12.29 -14.84 -20.21
N ARG A 83 -12.87 -14.03 -21.10
CA ARG A 83 -14.31 -13.74 -21.12
C ARG A 83 -15.05 -14.82 -21.89
#